data_AF-A0A1I7WWJ9-F1
#
_entry.id   AF-A0A1I7WWJ9-F1
#
_cell.length_a   1.000
_cell.length_b   1.000
_cell.length_c   1.000
_cell.angle_alpha   90.00
_cell.angle_beta   90.00
_cell.angle_gamma   90.00
#
_symmetry.space_group_name_H-M   'P 1'
#
loop_
_entity.id
_entity.type
_entity.pdbx_description
1 polymer ?
#
loop_
_entity_poly.entity_id
_entity_poly.type
_entity_poly.pdbx_seq_one_letter_code
_entity_poly.pdbx_strand_id
1 'polypeptide(L)'
;MGGYLSLSNRDIGISTEELFTKLEKTRIERELAIAQTMESRKQVYKLAEQRERLKWSACGGGITVVLSIVSAIHHKNIIHLLPVFPITTYLGYMTHYCYGDKRLVLHHNISLNVVIFYLEIL
;
A
#
# COMPACT_ATOMS: atom_id res chain seq x y z
N MET A 1 -72.17 -6.12 7.16
CA MET A 1 -71.38 -5.39 6.13
C MET A 1 -70.14 -4.78 6.79
N GLY A 2 -69.06 -5.54 6.99
CA GLY A 2 -67.89 -5.07 7.75
C GLY A 2 -66.52 -5.58 7.28
N GLY A 3 -66.44 -6.29 6.15
CA GLY A 3 -65.20 -6.91 5.68
C GLY A 3 -64.25 -5.98 4.90
N TYR A 4 -64.76 -4.87 4.35
CA TYR A 4 -64.02 -4.03 3.39
C TYR A 4 -62.91 -3.19 4.05
N LEU A 5 -63.10 -2.79 5.31
CA LEU A 5 -62.11 -2.02 6.07
C LEU A 5 -60.92 -2.90 6.51
N SER A 6 -61.15 -4.19 6.78
CA SER A 6 -60.07 -5.12 7.15
C SER A 6 -59.20 -5.53 5.96
N LEU A 7 -59.78 -5.63 4.76
CA LEU A 7 -59.04 -5.94 3.54
C LEU A 7 -58.17 -4.76 3.09
N SER A 8 -58.74 -3.54 3.08
CA SER A 8 -58.00 -2.31 2.76
C SER A 8 -56.85 -2.04 3.73
N ASN A 9 -57.07 -2.25 5.03
CA ASN A 9 -56.00 -2.09 6.03
C ASN A 9 -54.89 -3.15 5.91
N ARG A 10 -55.21 -4.35 5.42
CA ARG A 10 -54.20 -5.38 5.11
C ARG A 10 -53.40 -5.05 3.86
N ASP A 11 -54.06 -4.60 2.79
CA ASP A 11 -53.37 -4.19 1.55
C ASP A 11 -52.47 -2.96 1.77
N ILE A 12 -52.91 -2.01 2.60
CA ILE A 12 -52.08 -0.87 3.01
C ILE A 12 -50.92 -1.33 3.91
N GLY A 13 -51.16 -2.23 4.85
CA GLY A 13 -50.11 -2.80 5.72
C GLY A 13 -49.01 -3.50 4.93
N ILE A 14 -49.40 -4.38 3.99
CA ILE A 14 -48.48 -5.12 3.10
C ILE A 14 -47.67 -4.13 2.24
N SER A 15 -48.32 -3.12 1.66
CA SER A 15 -47.65 -2.07 0.87
C SER A 15 -46.68 -1.23 1.70
N THR A 16 -47.02 -0.90 2.95
CA THR A 16 -46.12 -0.14 3.83
C THR A 16 -44.90 -0.94 4.24
N GLU A 17 -45.03 -2.24 4.54
CA GLU A 17 -43.89 -3.11 4.86
C GLU A 17 -42.95 -3.27 3.66
N GLU A 18 -43.49 -3.41 2.45
CA GLU A 18 -42.69 -3.40 1.22
C GLU A 18 -41.96 -2.06 0.99
N LEU A 19 -42.59 -0.94 1.32
CA LEU A 19 -41.95 0.38 1.25
C LEU A 19 -40.84 0.55 2.31
N PHE A 20 -41.07 0.09 3.54
CA PHE A 20 -40.07 0.11 4.61
C PHE A 20 -38.85 -0.74 4.26
N THR A 21 -39.06 -1.97 3.82
CA THR A 21 -37.96 -2.87 3.41
C THR A 21 -37.18 -2.30 2.22
N LYS A 22 -37.84 -1.64 1.26
CA LYS A 22 -37.17 -0.96 0.15
C LYS A 22 -36.34 0.24 0.60
N LEU A 23 -36.82 1.02 1.57
CA LEU A 23 -36.07 2.13 2.17
C LEU A 23 -34.85 1.64 2.96
N GLU A 24 -35.00 0.59 3.76
CA GLU A 24 -33.89 -0.03 4.50
C GLU A 24 -32.83 -0.58 3.56
N LYS A 25 -33.24 -1.30 2.50
CA LYS A 25 -32.31 -1.79 1.48
C LYS A 25 -31.54 -0.65 0.83
N THR A 26 -32.22 0.43 0.45
CA THR A 26 -31.59 1.62 -0.15
C THR A 26 -30.58 2.27 0.81
N ARG A 27 -30.88 2.28 2.12
CA ARG A 27 -29.96 2.80 3.13
C ARG A 27 -28.71 1.93 3.24
N ILE A 28 -28.89 0.61 3.34
CA ILE A 28 -27.80 -0.36 3.45
C ILE A 28 -26.89 -0.29 2.21
N GLU A 29 -27.46 -0.21 1.00
CA GLU A 29 -26.69 -0.09 -0.24
C GLU A 29 -25.82 1.18 -0.27
N ARG A 30 -26.33 2.31 0.24
CA ARG A 30 -25.57 3.55 0.34
C ARG A 30 -24.44 3.45 1.36
N GLU A 31 -24.71 2.88 2.53
CA GLU A 31 -23.70 2.68 3.57
C GLU A 31 -22.58 1.74 3.08
N LEU A 32 -22.93 0.69 2.34
CA LEU A 32 -21.98 -0.23 1.72
C LEU A 32 -21.10 0.47 0.68
N ALA A 33 -21.70 1.28 -0.21
CA ALA A 33 -20.96 2.01 -1.25
C ALA A 33 -19.95 3.00 -0.64
N ILE A 34 -20.31 3.65 0.46
CA ILE A 34 -19.41 4.53 1.22
C ILE A 34 -18.27 3.71 1.85
N ALA A 35 -18.58 2.58 2.48
CA ALA A 35 -17.58 1.72 3.10
C ALA A 35 -16.53 1.20 2.09
N GLN A 36 -16.97 0.75 0.92
CA GLN A 36 -16.09 0.30 -0.17
C GLN A 36 -15.19 1.44 -0.69
N THR A 37 -15.74 2.65 -0.80
CA THR A 37 -14.97 3.83 -1.21
C THR A 37 -13.93 4.23 -0.16
N MET A 38 -14.22 4.05 1.14
CA MET A 38 -13.25 4.29 2.20
C MET A 38 -12.14 3.24 2.24
N GLU A 39 -12.47 1.97 2.01
CA GLU A 39 -11.52 0.87 2.05
C GLU A 39 -10.46 0.99 0.94
N SER A 40 -10.90 1.27 -0.29
CA SER A 40 -10.00 1.52 -1.42
C SER A 40 -9.06 2.72 -1.17
N ARG A 41 -9.57 3.81 -0.59
CA ARG A 41 -8.74 4.97 -0.22
C ARG A 41 -7.69 4.62 0.83
N LYS A 42 -8.05 3.85 1.87
CA LYS A 42 -7.10 3.42 2.92
C LYS A 42 -5.91 2.64 2.36
N GLN A 43 -6.15 1.79 1.36
CA GLN A 43 -5.07 1.03 0.71
C GLN A 43 -4.10 1.95 -0.05
N VAL A 44 -4.64 2.93 -0.79
CA VAL A 44 -3.81 3.92 -1.51
C VAL A 44 -3.01 4.79 -0.55
N TYR A 45 -3.60 5.23 0.57
CA TYR A 45 -2.88 6.01 1.59
C TYR A 45 -1.75 5.22 2.24
N LYS A 46 -1.96 3.94 2.57
CA LYS A 46 -0.90 3.08 3.11
C LYS A 46 0.28 2.94 2.14
N LEU A 47 0.00 2.78 0.84
CA LEU A 47 1.02 2.74 -0.20
C LEU A 47 1.77 4.07 -0.35
N ALA A 48 1.07 5.20 -0.25
CA ALA A 48 1.69 6.52 -0.32
C ALA A 48 2.62 6.78 0.89
N GLU A 49 2.15 6.45 2.10
CA GLU A 49 2.91 6.60 3.34
C GLU A 49 4.20 5.76 3.31
N GLN A 50 4.13 4.52 2.82
CA GLN A 50 5.31 3.66 2.72
C GLN A 50 6.34 4.21 1.72
N ARG A 51 5.91 4.84 0.62
CA ARG A 51 6.82 5.50 -0.33
C ARG A 51 7.51 6.71 0.26
N GLU A 52 6.80 7.52 1.05
CA GLU A 52 7.39 8.68 1.71
C GLU A 52 8.45 8.27 2.73
N ARG A 53 8.13 7.26 3.56
CA ARG A 53 9.10 6.67 4.50
C ARG A 53 10.31 6.09 3.77
N LEU A 54 10.12 5.43 2.62
CA LEU A 54 11.21 4.89 1.81
C LEU A 54 12.11 5.99 1.24
N LYS A 55 11.55 7.10 0.72
CA LYS A 55 12.36 8.23 0.22
C LYS A 55 13.22 8.84 1.33
N TRP A 56 12.65 8.99 2.53
CA TRP A 56 13.38 9.53 3.68
C TRP A 56 14.46 8.56 4.17
N SER A 57 14.12 7.29 4.36
CA SER A 57 15.08 6.26 4.77
C SER A 57 16.16 5.99 3.72
N ALA A 58 15.85 6.13 2.43
CA ALA A 58 16.83 6.00 1.35
C ALA A 58 17.79 7.18 1.28
N CYS A 59 17.33 8.40 1.56
CA CYS A 59 18.20 9.57 1.67
C CYS A 59 19.18 9.41 2.85
N GLY A 60 18.66 9.04 4.03
CA GLY A 60 19.48 8.79 5.21
C GLY A 60 20.47 7.63 5.02
N GLY A 61 20.00 6.51 4.46
CA GLY A 61 20.84 5.35 4.14
C GLY A 61 21.88 5.63 3.05
N GLY A 62 21.54 6.44 2.05
CA GLY A 62 22.46 6.86 1.00
C GLY A 62 23.60 7.72 1.55
N ILE A 63 23.28 8.70 2.40
CA ILE A 63 24.29 9.56 3.04
C ILE A 63 25.23 8.74 3.91
N THR A 64 24.71 7.80 4.71
CA THR A 64 25.56 6.96 5.56
C THR A 64 26.44 6.03 4.74
N VAL A 65 25.96 5.46 3.64
CA VAL A 65 26.76 4.64 2.72
C VAL A 65 27.87 5.47 2.07
N VAL A 66 27.58 6.68 1.59
CA VAL A 66 28.59 7.57 1.00
C VAL A 66 29.65 7.96 2.04
N LEU A 67 29.23 8.35 3.25
CA LEU A 67 30.17 8.69 4.33
C LEU A 67 31.01 7.48 4.77
N SER A 68 30.42 6.28 4.83
CA SER A 68 31.13 5.03 5.12
C SER A 68 32.18 4.71 4.06
N ILE A 69 31.87 4.89 2.77
CA ILE A 69 32.81 4.68 1.66
C ILE A 69 33.95 5.71 1.71
N VAL A 70 33.64 6.99 1.88
CA VAL A 70 34.65 8.06 2.00
C VAL A 70 35.58 7.80 3.19
N SER A 71 35.03 7.38 4.33
CA SER A 71 35.78 7.02 5.53
C SER A 71 36.68 5.79 5.30
N ALA A 72 36.18 4.77 4.61
CA ALA A 72 36.95 3.57 4.28
C ALA A 72 38.15 3.86 3.36
N ILE A 73 37.98 4.74 2.37
CA ILE A 73 39.05 5.15 1.45
C ILE A 73 40.12 5.95 2.19
N HIS A 74 39.71 6.89 3.03
CA HIS A 74 40.64 7.73 3.80
C HIS A 74 41.45 6.92 4.81
N HIS A 75 40.82 5.95 5.50
CA HIS A 75 41.46 5.21 6.59
C HIS A 75 42.05 3.85 6.17
N LYS A 76 41.91 3.45 4.89
CA LYS A 76 42.31 2.14 4.32
C LYS A 76 41.78 0.92 5.10
N ASN A 77 40.63 1.06 5.77
CA ASN A 77 40.10 0.02 6.66
C ASN A 77 38.70 -0.43 6.20
N ILE A 78 38.60 -1.67 5.73
CA ILE A 78 37.40 -2.28 5.13
C ILE A 78 36.25 -2.44 6.14
N ILE A 79 36.55 -2.37 7.44
CA ILE A 79 35.57 -2.51 8.54
C ILE A 79 34.49 -1.40 8.48
N HIS A 80 34.78 -0.23 7.90
CA HIS A 80 33.80 0.84 7.74
C HIS A 80 32.70 0.56 6.71
N LEU A 81 32.82 -0.53 5.95
CA LEU A 81 31.83 -0.98 4.97
C LEU A 81 30.76 -1.90 5.61
N LEU A 82 30.99 -2.37 6.83
CA LEU A 82 30.06 -3.23 7.58
C LEU A 82 28.62 -2.68 7.73
N PRO A 83 28.37 -1.36 7.97
CA PRO A 83 27.01 -0.83 8.03
C PRO A 83 26.31 -0.72 6.66
N VAL A 84 27.04 -0.81 5.54
CA VAL A 84 26.46 -0.75 4.19
C VAL A 84 25.60 -1.98 3.92
N PHE A 85 25.99 -3.15 4.43
CA PHE A 85 25.28 -4.40 4.23
C PHE A 85 23.84 -4.43 4.82
N PRO A 86 23.61 -4.08 6.11
CA PRO A 86 22.25 -4.03 6.65
C PRO A 86 21.40 -2.93 6.01
N ILE A 87 22.00 -1.79 5.64
CA ILE A 87 21.28 -0.67 5.01
C ILE A 87 20.79 -1.07 3.62
N THR A 88 21.67 -1.66 2.80
CA THR A 88 21.32 -2.12 1.44
C THR A 88 20.30 -3.25 1.48
N THR A 89 20.44 -4.20 2.41
CA THR A 89 19.48 -5.30 2.59
C THR A 89 18.10 -4.78 3.02
N TYR A 90 18.06 -3.83 3.96
CA TYR A 90 16.82 -3.20 4.42
C TYR A 90 16.12 -2.38 3.33
N LEU A 91 16.88 -1.59 2.55
CA LEU A 91 16.34 -0.87 1.39
C LEU A 91 15.84 -1.84 0.30
N GLY A 92 16.59 -2.91 0.03
CA GLY A 92 16.20 -3.94 -0.94
C GLY A 92 14.87 -4.60 -0.57
N TYR A 93 14.70 -4.95 0.71
CA TYR A 93 13.44 -5.49 1.22
C TYR A 93 12.28 -4.48 1.09
N MET A 94 12.49 -3.22 1.49
CA MET A 94 11.45 -2.19 1.43
C MET A 94 11.07 -1.81 -0.01
N THR A 95 12.03 -1.79 -0.92
CA THR A 95 11.78 -1.55 -2.35
C THR A 95 11.02 -2.71 -2.99
N HIS A 96 11.42 -3.95 -2.71
CA HIS A 96 10.69 -5.13 -3.17
C HIS A 96 9.25 -5.17 -2.63
N TYR A 97 9.06 -4.86 -1.36
CA TYR A 97 7.74 -4.80 -0.73
C TYR A 97 6.86 -3.67 -1.31
N CYS A 98 7.43 -2.50 -1.62
CA CYS A 98 6.67 -1.37 -2.17
C CYS A 98 6.36 -1.47 -3.68
N TYR A 99 7.13 -2.25 -4.45
CA TYR A 99 7.04 -2.28 -5.92
C TYR A 99 6.76 -3.67 -6.52
N GLY A 100 6.73 -4.73 -5.72
CA GLY A 100 6.68 -6.12 -6.17
C GLY A 100 5.44 -6.54 -6.95
N ASP A 101 4.31 -5.83 -6.84
CA ASP A 101 3.06 -6.36 -7.40
C ASP A 101 2.95 -6.23 -8.94
N LYS A 102 3.52 -5.21 -9.61
CA LYS A 102 3.26 -4.99 -11.07
C LYS A 102 4.40 -4.34 -11.90
N ARG A 103 5.65 -4.27 -11.40
CA ARG A 103 6.79 -3.67 -12.15
C ARG A 103 7.96 -4.64 -12.43
N LEU A 104 7.71 -5.94 -12.31
CA LEU A 104 8.72 -7.01 -12.40
C LEU A 104 9.47 -7.12 -13.73
N VAL A 105 8.96 -6.55 -14.84
CA VAL A 105 9.61 -6.68 -16.16
C VAL A 105 10.66 -5.59 -16.42
N LEU A 106 10.54 -4.40 -15.81
CA LEU A 106 11.44 -3.27 -16.10
C LEU A 106 12.74 -3.27 -15.28
N HIS A 107 12.78 -3.92 -14.11
CA HIS A 107 13.93 -3.90 -13.21
C HIS A 107 14.93 -5.06 -13.40
N HIS A 108 14.58 -6.11 -14.14
CA HIS A 108 15.50 -7.19 -14.48
C HIS A 108 16.74 -6.66 -15.23
N ASN A 109 16.58 -5.59 -16.02
CA ASN A 109 17.68 -4.90 -16.72
C ASN A 109 18.57 -4.02 -15.82
N ILE A 110 18.01 -3.45 -14.75
CA ILE A 110 18.74 -2.51 -13.87
C ILE A 110 19.49 -3.25 -12.76
N SER A 111 18.92 -4.35 -12.25
CA SER A 111 19.55 -5.15 -11.20
C SER A 111 20.78 -5.92 -11.71
N LEU A 112 20.79 -6.33 -12.98
CA LEU A 112 21.98 -6.91 -13.63
C LEU A 112 23.10 -5.88 -13.81
N ASN A 113 22.76 -4.65 -14.18
CA ASN A 113 23.75 -3.57 -14.37
C ASN A 113 24.45 -3.19 -13.05
N VAL A 114 23.72 -3.15 -11.94
CA VAL A 114 24.30 -2.82 -10.62
C VAL A 114 25.17 -3.97 -10.09
N VAL A 115 24.79 -5.23 -10.31
CA VAL A 115 25.58 -6.40 -9.87
C VAL A 115 26.86 -6.55 -10.71
N ILE A 116 26.82 -6.30 -12.01
CA ILE A 116 28.01 -6.32 -12.89
C ILE A 116 29.00 -5.22 -12.48
N PHE A 117 28.52 -4.01 -12.18
CA PHE A 117 29.38 -2.90 -11.74
C PHE A 117 30.11 -3.19 -10.42
N TYR A 118 29.52 -4.02 -9.55
CA TYR A 118 30.13 -4.44 -8.29
C TYR A 118 31.18 -5.56 -8.48
N LEU A 119 31.08 -6.37 -9.54
CA LEU A 119 32.04 -7.43 -9.83
C LEU A 119 33.29 -6.93 -10.58
N GLU A 120 33.16 -5.83 -11.32
CA GLU A 120 34.23 -5.23 -12.14
C GLU A 120 35.18 -4.32 -11.34
N ILE A 121 34.80 -3.99 -10.09
CA ILE A 121 35.58 -3.16 -9.16
C ILE A 121 36.43 -4.01 -8.18
N LEU A 122 36.26 -5.34 -8.17
CA LEU A 122 37.11 -6.29 -7.42
C LEU A 122 38.24 -6.84 -8.31
#